data_AF-A0A7U9XMK0-F1
#
_entry.id   AF-A0A7U9XMK0-F1
#
_cell.length_a   1.000
_cell.length_b   1.000
_cell.length_c   1.000
_cell.angle_alpha   90.00
_cell.angle_beta   90.00
_cell.angle_gamma   90.00
#
_symmetry.space_group_name_H-M   'P 1'
#
loop_
_entity.id
_entity.type
_entity.pdbx_description
1 polymer ?
#
loop_
_entity_poly.entity_id
_entity_poly.type
_entity_poly.pdbx_seq_one_letter_code
_entity_poly.pdbx_strand_id
1 'polypeptide(L)' 'MPDYICHKLELAGGSRSILEGGALSAVHGYSEGNARKTDNLMTDALTIGAQQEQHCISAEIVMAAANNQALT' A
#
# COMPACT_ATOMS: atom_id res chain seq x y z
N MET A 1 -3.05 6.09 11.75
CA MET A 1 -3.16 5.44 10.42
C MET A 1 -1.94 4.59 10.05
N PRO A 2 -0.68 5.02 10.27
CA PRO A 2 0.48 4.13 10.08
C PRO A 2 0.34 2.81 10.87
N ASP A 3 -0.15 2.91 12.10
CA ASP A 3 -0.42 1.74 12.95
C ASP A 3 -1.47 0.79 12.36
N TYR A 4 -2.47 1.33 11.63
CA TYR A 4 -3.53 0.53 11.03
C TYR A 4 -3.03 -0.33 9.86
N ILE A 5 -2.18 0.24 9.00
CA ILE A 5 -1.58 -0.47 7.87
C ILE A 5 -0.62 -1.55 8.38
N CYS A 6 0.29 -1.16 9.29
CA CYS A 6 1.23 -2.09 9.91
C CYS A 6 0.51 -3.23 10.65
N HIS A 7 -0.55 -2.91 11.41
CA HIS A 7 -1.33 -3.91 12.13
C HIS A 7 -2.00 -4.93 11.18
N LYS A 8 -2.65 -4.46 10.12
CA LYS A 8 -3.26 -5.38 9.13
C LYS A 8 -2.22 -6.24 8.41
N LEU A 9 -1.07 -5.67 8.11
CA LEU A 9 0.01 -6.39 7.48
C LEU A 9 0.54 -7.51 8.38
N GLU A 10 0.73 -7.22 9.67
CA GLU A 10 1.14 -8.22 10.67
C GLU A 10 0.08 -9.31 10.85
N LEU A 11 -1.21 -8.96 10.87
CA LEU A 11 -2.31 -9.93 10.92
C LEU A 11 -2.33 -10.86 9.70
N ALA A 12 -1.89 -10.39 8.54
CA ALA A 12 -1.72 -11.20 7.33
C ALA A 12 -0.41 -12.01 7.31
N GLY A 13 0.41 -11.95 8.37
CA GLY A 13 1.72 -12.61 8.44
C GLY A 13 2.84 -11.87 7.70
N GLY A 14 2.57 -10.65 7.23
CA GLY A 14 3.54 -9.80 6.55
C GLY A 14 4.45 -9.03 7.51
N SER A 15 5.67 -8.74 7.08
CA SER A 15 6.62 -7.90 7.84
C SER A 15 6.48 -6.42 7.47
N ARG A 16 6.58 -5.53 8.46
CA ARG A 16 6.66 -4.07 8.22
C ARG A 16 7.83 -3.69 7.30
N SER A 17 8.87 -4.53 7.23
CA SER A 17 10.04 -4.30 6.38
C SER A 17 9.74 -4.30 4.88
N ILE A 18 8.57 -4.81 4.45
CA ILE A 18 8.18 -4.72 3.04
C ILE A 18 7.77 -3.30 2.65
N LEU A 19 7.53 -2.39 3.60
CA LEU A 19 7.16 -1.01 3.31
C LEU A 19 8.42 -0.15 3.29
N GLU A 20 8.77 0.40 2.13
CA GLU A 20 9.92 1.30 2.03
C GLU A 20 9.61 2.69 2.61
N GLY A 21 10.69 3.48 2.76
CA GLY A 21 10.59 4.87 3.18
C GLY A 21 9.59 5.65 2.30
N GLY A 22 8.60 6.26 2.93
CA GLY A 22 7.59 7.07 2.24
C GLY A 22 6.35 6.31 1.75
N ALA A 23 6.37 4.98 1.68
CA ALA A 23 5.20 4.19 1.24
C ALA A 23 4.00 4.40 2.17
N LEU A 24 4.21 4.39 3.49
CA LEU A 24 3.16 4.66 4.48
C LEU A 24 2.55 6.06 4.32
N SER A 25 3.39 7.07 4.06
CA SER A 25 2.93 8.45 3.84
C SER A 25 2.12 8.57 2.55
N ALA A 26 2.57 7.89 1.47
CA ALA A 26 1.84 7.85 0.21
C ALA A 26 0.48 7.16 0.38
N VAL A 27 0.42 5.99 1.03
CA VAL A 27 -0.83 5.27 1.28
C VAL A 27 -1.78 6.15 2.10
N HIS A 28 -1.28 6.81 3.14
CA HIS A 28 -2.08 7.73 3.93
C HIS A 28 -2.62 8.90 3.09
N GLY A 29 -1.79 9.52 2.25
CA GLY A 29 -2.18 10.63 1.38
C GLY A 29 -3.27 10.26 0.40
N TYR A 30 -3.09 9.16 -0.35
CA TYR A 30 -4.07 8.71 -1.36
C TYR A 30 -5.35 8.12 -0.76
N SER A 31 -5.26 7.54 0.45
CA SER A 31 -6.45 7.01 1.13
C SER A 31 -7.19 8.04 1.98
N GLU A 32 -6.63 9.25 2.17
CA GLU A 32 -7.19 10.32 3.03
C GLU A 32 -7.49 9.81 4.47
N GLY A 33 -6.74 8.82 4.94
CA GLY A 33 -6.97 8.17 6.23
C GLY A 33 -8.25 7.32 6.31
N ASN A 34 -8.93 7.05 5.20
CA ASN A 34 -10.10 6.19 5.15
C ASN A 34 -9.70 4.71 5.07
N ALA A 35 -10.09 3.93 6.08
CA ALA A 35 -9.74 2.51 6.19
C ALA A 35 -10.07 1.69 4.93
N ARG A 36 -11.25 1.89 4.33
CA ARG A 36 -11.67 1.17 3.12
C ARG A 36 -10.84 1.56 1.90
N LYS A 37 -10.54 2.85 1.73
CA LYS A 37 -9.62 3.31 0.67
C LYS A 37 -8.22 2.73 0.87
N THR A 38 -7.73 2.69 2.12
CA THR A 38 -6.45 2.08 2.47
C THR A 38 -6.41 0.60 2.11
N ASP A 39 -7.45 -0.18 2.42
CA ASP A 39 -7.57 -1.60 2.06
C ASP A 39 -7.48 -1.84 0.55
N ASN A 40 -8.30 -1.11 -0.21
CA ASN A 40 -8.33 -1.23 -1.66
C ASN A 40 -6.96 -0.86 -2.24
N LEU A 41 -6.40 0.28 -1.81
CA LEU A 41 -5.11 0.77 -2.30
C LEU A 41 -3.96 -0.19 -1.99
N MET A 42 -3.93 -0.77 -0.79
CA MET A 42 -2.91 -1.76 -0.42
C MET A 42 -3.05 -3.06 -1.22
N THR A 43 -4.28 -3.50 -1.52
CA THR A 43 -4.52 -4.69 -2.35
C THR A 43 -3.94 -4.50 -3.75
N ASP A 44 -4.20 -3.34 -4.37
CA ASP A 44 -3.66 -3.01 -5.69
C ASP A 44 -2.14 -2.83 -5.64
N ALA A 45 -1.61 -2.15 -4.62
CA ALA A 45 -0.17 -1.96 -4.45
C ALA A 45 0.58 -3.28 -4.30
N LEU A 46 0.06 -4.22 -3.51
CA LEU A 46 0.64 -5.56 -3.37
C LEU A 46 0.58 -6.34 -4.70
N THR A 47 -0.53 -6.23 -5.43
CA THR A 47 -0.69 -6.89 -6.74
C THR A 47 0.29 -6.35 -7.76
N ILE A 48 0.40 -5.03 -7.87
CA ILE A 48 1.31 -4.35 -8.81
C ILE A 48 2.77 -4.61 -8.43
N GLY A 49 3.11 -4.54 -7.14
CA GLY A 49 4.47 -4.85 -6.66
C GLY A 49 4.88 -6.29 -7.03
N ALA A 50 3.98 -7.26 -6.85
CA ALA A 50 4.22 -8.64 -7.25
C ALA A 50 4.38 -8.79 -8.78
N GLN A 51 3.57 -8.10 -9.58
CA GLN A 51 3.69 -8.09 -11.05
C GLN A 51 5.03 -7.51 -11.54
N GLN A 52 5.60 -6.56 -10.79
CA GLN A 52 6.89 -5.94 -11.09
C GLN A 52 8.08 -6.65 -10.42
N GLU A 53 7.86 -7.83 -9.83
CA GLU A 53 8.86 -8.62 -9.11
C GLU A 53 9.57 -7.81 -7.99
N GLN A 54 8.86 -6.84 -7.41
CA GLN A 54 9.37 -6.03 -6.30
C GLN A 54 9.09 -6.73 -4.97
N HIS A 55 10.11 -6.84 -4.13
CA HIS A 55 10.00 -7.44 -2.80
C HIS A 55 9.53 -6.44 -1.73
N CYS A 56 9.52 -5.15 -2.06
CA CYS A 56 9.09 -4.06 -1.18
C CYS A 56 8.11 -3.15 -1.91
N ILE A 57 7.22 -2.51 -1.15
CA ILE A 57 6.26 -1.52 -1.60
C ILE A 57 6.88 -0.14 -1.38
N SER A 58 7.21 0.52 -2.48
CA SER A 58 7.70 1.90 -2.53
C SER A 58 6.55 2.90 -2.72
N ALA A 59 6.83 4.19 -2.56
CA ALA A 59 5.86 5.24 -2.88
C ALA A 59 5.42 5.23 -4.36
N GLU A 60 6.29 4.77 -5.27
CA GLU A 60 5.99 4.66 -6.69
C GLU A 60 4.96 3.57 -6.98
N ILE A 61 5.06 2.41 -6.32
CA ILE A 61 4.07 1.33 -6.40
C ILE A 61 2.72 1.80 -5.87
N VAL A 62 2.71 2.56 -4.76
CA VAL A 62 1.48 3.13 -4.20
C VAL A 62 0.84 4.14 -5.15
N MET A 63 1.64 4.99 -5.81
CA MET A 63 1.14 5.90 -6.83
C MET A 63 0.57 5.15 -8.04
N ALA A 64 1.24 4.09 -8.50
CA ALA A 64 0.74 3.24 -9.58
C ALA A 64 -0.61 2.60 -9.21
N ALA A 65 -0.76 2.13 -7.97
CA ALA A 65 -2.01 1.61 -7.44
C ALA A 65 -3.13 2.66 -7.39
N ALA A 66 -2.84 3.87 -6.93
CA ALA A 66 -3.80 4.97 -6.92
C ALA A 66 -4.28 5.33 -8.33
N ASN A 67 -3.36 5.35 -9.31
CA ASN A 67 -3.70 5.58 -10.71
C ASN A 67 -4.54 4.45 -11.30
N ASN A 68 -4.27 3.19 -10.92
CA ASN A 68 -5.05 2.03 -11.35
C ASN A 68 -6.53 2.15 -10.92
N GLN A 69 -6.78 2.61 -9.68
CA GLN A 69 -8.13 2.83 -9.17
C GLN A 69 -8.89 3.95 -9.88
N ALA A 70 -8.19 4.98 -10.38
CA ALA A 70 -8.81 6.07 -11.11
C ALA A 70 -9.24 5.68 -12.55
N LEU A 71 -8.71 4.57 -13.07
CA LEU A 71 -8.98 4.06 -14.42
C LEU A 71 -10.12 3.03 -14.46
N THR A 72 -10.67 2.65 -13.30
CA THR A 72 -11.71 1.61 -13.14
C THR A 72 -13.00 2.23 -12.63
#